data_AF-A0A661BP94-F1
#
_entry.id   AF-A0A661BP94-F1
#
_cell.length_a   1.000
_cell.length_b   1.000
_cell.length_c   1.000
_cell.angle_alpha   90.00
_cell.angle_beta   90.00
_cell.angle_gamma   90.00
#
_symmetry.space_group_name_H-M   'P 1'
#
loop_
_entity.id
_entity.type
_entity.pdbx_description
1 polymer ?
#
loop_
_entity_poly.entity_id
_entity_poly.type
_entity_poly.pdbx_seq_one_letter_code
_entity_poly.pdbx_strand_id
1 'polypeptide(L)'
;GDLEIGWVDGLRVQSSNAHLNVTDRPPSGPLNFDATMKHGVLTQAVLKITDESLAVRIEQQKGKHTVGVRGRSWPTPTSPAVILDTVEADGEWSDTGVRFPHVRVQTLGGQVQGDLTFRWNNPAQLESSFNFQGVDAAQVSKLFGEGNLTGTASGTGHLIMQAEELTTLAQAPVFEGEVTITDGVILNADLEKAAGLLRKVPVMGGQTPFDTAHVRFEMREGRLLVPEMDIASARLEASGQMTVEKDRQIAGDLEVGLKNLASIVGIPLVISGTLDEPRLSPSTESVVGAAVGTAILGPGLGTAVGVKAGQAVRKLREMFTGGTKSEEPAPVPQTDPDAP
;
A
#
# COMPACT_ATOMS: atom_id res chain seq x y z
N GLY A 1 -31.49 16.72 -14.03
CA GLY A 1 -32.36 15.55 -14.08
C GLY A 1 -33.80 15.99 -13.93
N ASP A 2 -34.70 15.26 -14.59
CA ASP A 2 -36.13 15.40 -14.37
C ASP A 2 -36.50 14.60 -13.11
N LEU A 3 -37.39 15.14 -12.28
CA LEU A 3 -37.88 14.51 -11.06
C LEU A 3 -39.39 14.38 -11.18
N GLU A 4 -39.88 13.14 -11.11
CA GLU A 4 -41.30 12.83 -11.09
C GLU A 4 -41.68 12.21 -9.74
N ILE A 5 -42.77 12.70 -9.16
CA ILE A 5 -43.33 12.21 -7.91
C ILE A 5 -44.79 11.85 -8.17
N GLY A 6 -45.16 10.60 -7.87
CA GLY A 6 -46.49 10.08 -8.16
C GLY A 6 -47.02 9.20 -7.03
N TRP A 7 -48.33 8.97 -7.06
CA TRP A 7 -49.03 8.08 -6.14
C TRP A 7 -49.58 6.89 -6.90
N VAL A 8 -48.92 5.72 -6.78
CA VAL A 8 -49.35 4.46 -7.41
C VAL A 8 -49.18 3.36 -6.37
N ASP A 9 -50.27 2.98 -5.69
CA ASP A 9 -50.26 2.03 -4.56
C ASP A 9 -49.21 2.34 -3.48
N GLY A 10 -48.93 3.63 -3.27
CA GLY A 10 -47.80 4.14 -2.49
C GLY A 10 -47.20 5.40 -3.09
N LEU A 11 -46.19 5.97 -2.43
CA LEU A 11 -45.40 7.09 -2.95
C LEU A 11 -44.31 6.53 -3.88
N ARG A 12 -44.29 6.96 -5.14
CA ARG A 12 -43.23 6.66 -6.09
C ARG A 12 -42.42 7.93 -6.37
N VAL A 13 -41.10 7.81 -6.34
CA VAL A 13 -40.15 8.88 -6.67
C VAL A 13 -39.24 8.38 -7.78
N GLN A 14 -39.20 9.10 -8.89
CA GLN A 14 -38.38 8.76 -10.04
C GLN A 14 -37.54 9.95 -10.48
N SER A 15 -36.28 9.70 -10.82
CA SER A 15 -35.44 10.70 -11.46
C SER A 15 -34.61 10.10 -12.59
N SER A 16 -34.49 10.85 -13.67
CA SER A 16 -33.66 10.50 -14.82
C SER A 16 -32.58 11.54 -15.04
N ASN A 17 -31.38 11.08 -15.43
CA ASN A 17 -30.21 11.94 -15.67
C ASN A 17 -29.91 12.89 -14.49
N ALA A 18 -29.99 12.36 -13.26
CA ALA A 18 -29.46 13.03 -12.09
C ALA A 18 -27.93 12.99 -12.12
N HIS A 19 -27.28 13.92 -11.42
CA HIS A 19 -25.82 13.95 -11.31
C HIS A 19 -25.46 13.98 -9.83
N LEU A 20 -24.57 13.08 -9.40
CA LEU A 20 -23.96 13.18 -8.08
C LEU A 20 -22.69 14.03 -8.22
N ASN A 21 -22.75 15.27 -7.76
CA ASN A 21 -21.58 16.13 -7.67
C ASN A 21 -21.00 15.99 -6.27
N VAL A 22 -19.78 15.45 -6.19
CA VAL A 22 -19.00 15.42 -4.96
C VAL A 22 -17.77 16.30 -5.18
N THR A 23 -17.56 17.28 -4.31
CA THR A 23 -16.41 18.20 -4.37
C THR A 23 -15.11 17.39 -4.44
N ASP A 24 -14.20 17.79 -5.33
CA ASP A 24 -12.89 17.15 -5.55
C ASP A 24 -12.92 15.68 -6.02
N ARG A 25 -14.03 15.25 -6.62
CA ARG A 25 -14.14 13.92 -7.24
C ARG A 25 -14.68 13.99 -8.66
N PRO A 26 -14.32 13.02 -9.53
CA PRO A 26 -14.94 12.90 -10.84
C PRO A 26 -16.47 12.75 -10.71
N PRO A 27 -17.26 13.43 -11.57
CA PRO A 27 -18.72 13.27 -11.54
C PRO A 27 -19.09 11.81 -11.83
N SER A 28 -20.10 11.28 -11.13
CA SER A 28 -20.48 9.85 -11.15
C SER A 28 -21.08 9.33 -12.47
N GLY A 29 -20.97 10.08 -13.57
CA GLY A 29 -21.87 9.95 -14.72
C GLY A 29 -23.33 10.30 -14.35
N PRO A 30 -24.22 10.47 -15.35
CA PRO A 30 -25.64 10.62 -15.08
C PRO A 30 -26.19 9.33 -14.48
N LEU A 31 -27.13 9.46 -13.53
CA LEU A 31 -27.76 8.35 -12.83
C LEU A 31 -29.29 8.44 -12.90
N ASN A 32 -29.92 7.28 -12.95
CA ASN A 32 -31.36 7.09 -12.91
C ASN A 32 -31.72 6.46 -11.56
N PHE A 33 -32.82 6.92 -10.98
CA PHE A 33 -33.32 6.46 -9.68
C PHE A 33 -34.83 6.21 -9.78
N ASP A 34 -35.29 5.09 -9.24
CA ASP A 34 -36.71 4.77 -9.09
C ASP A 34 -36.92 4.12 -7.72
N ALA A 35 -37.76 4.71 -6.88
CA ALA A 35 -38.09 4.19 -5.57
C ALA A 35 -39.60 4.18 -5.35
N THR A 36 -40.06 3.12 -4.70
CA THR A 36 -41.46 2.93 -4.31
C THR A 36 -41.56 2.70 -2.81
N MET A 37 -42.35 3.53 -2.16
CA MET A 37 -42.64 3.48 -0.73
C MET A 37 -44.11 3.17 -0.49
N LYS A 38 -44.42 2.27 0.43
CA LYS A 38 -45.79 1.94 0.86
C LYS A 38 -45.92 2.16 2.36
N HIS A 39 -46.92 2.92 2.79
CA HIS A 39 -47.14 3.26 4.20
C HIS A 39 -45.89 3.84 4.90
N GLY A 40 -45.11 4.66 4.19
CA GLY A 40 -43.87 5.26 4.71
C GLY A 40 -42.67 4.32 4.74
N VAL A 41 -42.80 3.08 4.25
CA VAL A 41 -41.72 2.09 4.20
C VAL A 41 -41.22 1.92 2.77
N LEU A 42 -39.90 1.97 2.58
CA LEU A 42 -39.28 1.66 1.29
C LEU A 42 -39.53 0.19 0.93
N THR A 43 -40.22 -0.06 -0.18
CA THR A 43 -40.50 -1.43 -0.65
C THR A 43 -39.55 -1.87 -1.74
N GLN A 44 -39.14 -0.94 -2.60
CA GLN A 44 -38.19 -1.17 -3.67
C GLN A 44 -37.47 0.15 -3.99
N ALA A 45 -36.17 0.07 -4.29
CA ALA A 45 -35.44 1.13 -4.98
C ALA A 45 -34.46 0.53 -6.00
N VAL A 46 -34.27 1.24 -7.10
CA VAL A 46 -33.28 0.93 -8.12
C VAL A 46 -32.53 2.21 -8.44
N LEU A 47 -31.20 2.17 -8.29
CA LEU A 47 -30.29 3.19 -8.77
C LEU A 47 -29.41 2.59 -9.86
N LYS A 48 -29.26 3.28 -10.98
CA LYS A 48 -28.41 2.86 -12.11
C LYS A 48 -27.62 4.05 -12.63
N ILE A 49 -26.34 3.86 -12.91
CA ILE A 49 -25.61 4.81 -13.77
C ILE A 49 -26.13 4.62 -15.20
N THR A 50 -26.31 5.70 -15.95
CA THR A 50 -26.96 5.69 -17.28
C THR A 50 -26.18 4.86 -18.31
N ASP A 51 -24.87 4.71 -18.14
CA ASP A 51 -24.03 3.81 -18.94
C ASP A 51 -24.12 2.33 -18.51
N GLU A 52 -24.97 2.03 -17.53
CA GLU A 52 -25.18 0.72 -16.92
C GLU A 52 -23.94 0.11 -16.25
N SER A 53 -22.90 0.91 -16.01
CA SER A 53 -21.67 0.46 -15.35
C SER A 53 -21.91 0.01 -13.90
N LEU A 54 -22.93 0.57 -13.24
CA LEU A 54 -23.33 0.18 -11.89
C LEU A 54 -24.86 0.20 -11.74
N ALA A 55 -25.38 -0.81 -11.04
CA ALA A 55 -26.75 -0.90 -10.58
C ALA A 55 -26.80 -1.30 -9.11
N VAL A 56 -27.59 -0.57 -8.32
CA VAL A 56 -27.93 -0.88 -6.93
C VAL A 56 -29.42 -1.13 -6.86
N ARG A 57 -29.81 -2.25 -6.25
CA ARG A 57 -31.21 -2.61 -6.03
C ARG A 57 -31.44 -2.83 -4.54
N ILE A 58 -32.52 -2.24 -4.03
CA ILE A 58 -33.00 -2.43 -2.67
C ILE A 58 -34.39 -3.01 -2.77
N GLU A 59 -34.65 -4.09 -2.03
CA GLU A 59 -35.96 -4.74 -1.97
C GLU A 59 -36.32 -5.04 -0.52
N GLN A 60 -37.59 -4.87 -0.17
CA GLN A 60 -38.10 -5.31 1.11
C GLN A 60 -38.60 -6.76 1.01
N GLN A 61 -37.99 -7.66 1.77
CA GLN A 61 -38.38 -9.06 1.85
C GLN A 61 -38.63 -9.46 3.31
N LYS A 62 -39.87 -9.88 3.63
CA LYS A 62 -40.27 -10.35 4.98
C LYS A 62 -39.90 -9.38 6.12
N GLY A 63 -40.00 -8.07 5.88
CA GLY A 63 -39.70 -7.03 6.87
C GLY A 63 -38.22 -6.65 6.98
N LYS A 64 -37.33 -7.23 6.16
CA LYS A 64 -35.93 -6.82 6.02
C LYS A 64 -35.70 -6.14 4.68
N HIS A 65 -34.71 -5.25 4.60
CA HIS A 65 -34.26 -4.66 3.35
C HIS A 65 -33.00 -5.37 2.86
N THR A 66 -33.08 -5.99 1.69
CA THR A 66 -31.94 -6.60 1.00
C THR A 66 -31.38 -5.62 -0.02
N VAL A 67 -30.06 -5.55 -0.14
CA VAL A 67 -29.35 -4.69 -1.09
C VAL A 67 -28.51 -5.56 -2.01
N GLY A 68 -28.71 -5.43 -3.32
CA GLY A 68 -27.88 -6.04 -4.35
C GLY A 68 -27.12 -4.97 -5.13
N VAL A 69 -25.81 -5.14 -5.29
CA VAL A 69 -24.93 -4.30 -6.09
C VAL A 69 -24.36 -5.14 -7.21
N ARG A 70 -24.52 -4.66 -8.44
CA ARG A 70 -23.94 -5.28 -9.65
C ARG A 70 -23.35 -4.19 -10.52
N GLY A 71 -22.13 -4.38 -10.99
CA GLY A 71 -21.49 -3.43 -11.89
C GLY A 71 -20.45 -4.10 -12.79
N ARG A 72 -20.16 -3.45 -13.90
CA ARG A 72 -19.16 -3.86 -14.87
C ARG A 72 -18.46 -2.63 -15.45
N SER A 73 -17.14 -2.71 -15.58
CA SER A 73 -16.29 -1.62 -16.09
C SER A 73 -16.58 -0.27 -15.41
N TRP A 74 -16.83 -0.30 -14.10
CA TRP A 74 -17.23 0.89 -13.35
C TRP A 74 -16.00 1.63 -12.81
N PRO A 75 -15.74 2.88 -13.22
CA PRO A 75 -14.70 3.69 -12.60
C PRO A 75 -15.15 4.16 -11.22
N THR A 76 -14.39 3.85 -10.18
CA THR A 76 -14.70 4.31 -8.83
C THR A 76 -14.65 5.84 -8.73
N PRO A 77 -15.52 6.46 -7.92
CA PRO A 77 -15.49 7.89 -7.65
C PRO A 77 -14.40 8.20 -6.60
N THR A 78 -13.17 7.77 -6.85
CA THR A 78 -11.98 7.99 -6.01
C THR A 78 -10.91 8.70 -6.83
N SER A 79 -9.88 9.22 -6.16
CA SER A 79 -8.69 9.77 -6.81
C SER A 79 -7.44 9.06 -6.27
N PRO A 80 -6.69 8.30 -7.09
CA PRO A 80 -7.00 7.98 -8.48
C PRO A 80 -8.26 7.10 -8.61
N ALA A 81 -8.88 7.13 -9.79
CA ALA A 81 -9.99 6.25 -10.12
C ALA A 81 -9.47 4.84 -10.39
N VAL A 82 -10.11 3.84 -9.79
CA VAL A 82 -9.83 2.41 -10.04
C VAL A 82 -11.00 1.85 -10.84
N ILE A 83 -10.71 1.09 -11.89
CA ILE A 83 -11.75 0.46 -12.70
C ILE A 83 -12.12 -0.87 -12.06
N LEU A 84 -13.38 -1.03 -11.67
CA LEU A 84 -13.92 -2.33 -11.27
C LEU A 84 -14.47 -3.02 -12.51
N ASP A 85 -13.74 -4.01 -13.02
CA ASP A 85 -14.14 -4.81 -14.18
C ASP A 85 -15.48 -5.51 -13.91
N THR A 86 -15.64 -6.03 -12.70
CA THR A 86 -16.92 -6.48 -12.15
C THR A 86 -17.01 -6.13 -10.68
N VAL A 87 -18.22 -5.85 -10.19
CA VAL A 87 -18.53 -5.79 -8.76
C VAL A 87 -19.85 -6.51 -8.52
N GLU A 88 -19.85 -7.42 -7.55
CA GLU A 88 -21.02 -8.17 -7.12
C GLU A 88 -21.06 -8.20 -5.59
N ALA A 89 -22.14 -7.69 -5.01
CA ALA A 89 -22.36 -7.77 -3.57
C ALA A 89 -23.85 -7.94 -3.27
N ASP A 90 -24.16 -8.73 -2.27
CA ASP A 90 -25.51 -8.89 -1.74
C ASP A 90 -25.43 -8.68 -0.22
N GLY A 91 -26.35 -7.90 0.32
CA GLY A 91 -26.28 -7.40 1.69
C GLY A 91 -27.63 -7.08 2.33
N GLU A 92 -27.59 -6.69 3.58
CA GLU A 92 -28.74 -6.28 4.37
C GLU A 92 -28.60 -4.80 4.76
N TRP A 93 -29.66 -4.02 4.53
CA TRP A 93 -29.81 -2.65 4.98
C TRP A 93 -30.58 -2.65 6.30
N SER A 94 -30.13 -1.83 7.25
CA SER A 94 -30.82 -1.50 8.49
C SER A 94 -30.95 0.01 8.68
N ASP A 95 -31.61 0.45 9.75
CA ASP A 95 -31.74 1.88 10.06
C ASP A 95 -30.40 2.57 10.33
N THR A 96 -29.36 1.81 10.68
CA THR A 96 -28.05 2.34 11.12
C THR A 96 -26.91 2.05 10.16
N GLY A 97 -27.13 1.24 9.13
CA GLY A 97 -26.07 0.88 8.21
C GLY A 97 -26.47 -0.12 7.13
N VAL A 98 -25.47 -0.53 6.36
CA VAL A 98 -25.56 -1.62 5.39
C VAL A 98 -24.39 -2.59 5.61
N ARG A 99 -24.67 -3.89 5.52
CA ARG A 99 -23.67 -4.95 5.61
C ARG A 99 -23.73 -5.84 4.38
N PHE A 100 -22.59 -5.99 3.72
CA PHE A 100 -22.35 -6.94 2.64
C PHE A 100 -21.42 -8.03 3.18
N PRO A 101 -21.94 -9.20 3.60
CA PRO A 101 -21.10 -10.29 4.08
C PRO A 101 -20.23 -10.91 2.99
N HIS A 102 -20.60 -10.74 1.72
CA HIS A 102 -19.84 -11.23 0.57
C HIS A 102 -19.83 -10.17 -0.52
N VAL A 103 -18.64 -9.68 -0.81
CA VAL A 103 -18.32 -8.77 -1.91
C VAL A 103 -17.31 -9.47 -2.79
N ARG A 104 -17.57 -9.52 -4.10
CA ARG A 104 -16.64 -10.00 -5.12
C ARG A 104 -16.38 -8.90 -6.13
N VAL A 105 -15.11 -8.63 -6.39
CA VAL A 105 -14.66 -7.61 -7.34
C VAL A 105 -13.60 -8.22 -8.25
N GLN A 106 -13.68 -7.91 -9.55
CA GLN A 106 -12.55 -8.07 -10.46
C GLN A 106 -12.01 -6.69 -10.77
N THR A 107 -10.71 -6.50 -10.61
CA THR A 107 -10.04 -5.21 -10.82
C THR A 107 -8.54 -5.41 -10.87
N LEU A 108 -7.82 -4.50 -11.52
CA LEU A 108 -6.35 -4.48 -11.56
C LEU A 108 -5.77 -5.83 -12.01
N GLY A 109 -6.43 -6.51 -12.96
CA GLY A 109 -6.04 -7.82 -13.47
C GLY A 109 -6.32 -9.02 -12.54
N GLY A 110 -6.83 -8.81 -11.32
CA GLY A 110 -7.05 -9.84 -10.33
C GLY A 110 -8.47 -9.88 -9.75
N GLN A 111 -8.63 -10.65 -8.68
CA GLN A 111 -9.89 -10.79 -7.94
C GLN A 111 -9.72 -10.37 -6.48
N VAL A 112 -10.72 -9.69 -5.95
CA VAL A 112 -10.84 -9.31 -4.54
C VAL A 112 -12.14 -9.89 -3.99
N GLN A 113 -12.06 -10.53 -2.82
CA GLN A 113 -13.22 -11.07 -2.12
C GLN A 113 -13.17 -10.65 -0.66
N GLY A 114 -14.29 -10.26 -0.08
CA GLY A 114 -14.31 -9.79 1.30
C GLY A 114 -15.70 -9.44 1.80
N ASP A 115 -15.74 -8.74 2.91
CA ASP A 115 -16.94 -8.16 3.48
C ASP A 115 -16.86 -6.63 3.51
N LEU A 116 -18.01 -5.98 3.65
CA LEU A 116 -18.09 -4.54 3.82
C LEU A 116 -19.22 -4.19 4.76
N THR A 117 -18.91 -3.44 5.81
CA THR A 117 -19.89 -2.87 6.72
C THR A 117 -19.76 -1.35 6.69
N PHE A 118 -20.85 -0.67 6.34
CA PHE A 118 -20.93 0.79 6.39
C PHE A 118 -22.00 1.19 7.40
N ARG A 119 -21.59 1.97 8.41
CA ARG A 119 -22.42 2.49 9.50
C ARG A 119 -22.52 4.00 9.36
N TRP A 120 -23.72 4.56 9.52
CA TRP A 120 -23.96 6.01 9.44
C TRP A 120 -24.51 6.60 10.75
N ASN A 121 -24.50 5.84 11.84
CA ASN A 121 -24.85 6.31 13.18
C ASN A 121 -23.63 7.01 13.83
N ASN A 122 -23.48 8.30 13.51
CA ASN A 122 -22.48 9.26 13.99
C ASN A 122 -21.46 8.72 15.04
N PRO A 123 -20.17 8.52 14.68
CA PRO A 123 -19.57 8.86 13.37
C PRO A 123 -19.95 7.88 12.26
N ALA A 124 -19.89 8.34 11.02
CA ALA A 124 -19.91 7.44 9.86
C ALA A 124 -18.65 6.58 9.89
N GLN A 125 -18.81 5.27 9.63
CA GLN A 125 -17.71 4.32 9.67
C GLN A 125 -17.86 3.29 8.56
N LEU A 126 -16.78 3.06 7.82
CA LEU A 126 -16.66 1.97 6.86
C LEU A 126 -15.58 1.01 7.34
N GLU A 127 -15.88 -0.27 7.28
CA GLU A 127 -15.00 -1.35 7.70
C GLU A 127 -15.08 -2.47 6.68
N SER A 128 -13.94 -3.03 6.28
CA SER A 128 -13.86 -4.12 5.31
C SER A 128 -12.64 -4.99 5.58
N SER A 129 -12.83 -6.30 5.58
CA SER A 129 -11.74 -7.27 5.51
C SER A 129 -11.84 -8.00 4.18
N PHE A 130 -10.70 -8.19 3.51
CA PHE A 130 -10.68 -8.81 2.19
C PHE A 130 -9.40 -9.59 1.93
N ASN A 131 -9.51 -10.51 0.98
CA ASN A 131 -8.39 -11.18 0.35
C ASN A 131 -8.36 -10.83 -1.14
N PHE A 132 -7.18 -10.77 -1.72
CA PHE A 132 -7.00 -10.54 -3.14
C PHE A 132 -6.03 -11.57 -3.73
N GLN A 133 -6.23 -11.90 -5.00
CA GLN A 133 -5.44 -12.90 -5.71
C GLN A 133 -5.23 -12.48 -7.17
N GLY A 134 -4.02 -12.70 -7.67
CA GLY A 134 -3.71 -12.47 -9.08
C GLY A 134 -3.71 -11.00 -9.50
N VAL A 135 -3.59 -10.06 -8.54
CA VAL A 135 -3.61 -8.63 -8.83
C VAL A 135 -2.29 -8.23 -9.51
N ASP A 136 -2.36 -7.45 -10.58
CA ASP A 136 -1.20 -6.95 -11.31
C ASP A 136 -0.51 -5.84 -10.51
N ALA A 137 0.66 -6.14 -9.96
CA ALA A 137 1.43 -5.20 -9.16
C ALA A 137 1.88 -3.95 -9.96
N ALA A 138 2.02 -4.07 -11.29
CA ALA A 138 2.33 -2.94 -12.15
C ALA A 138 1.16 -1.97 -12.30
N GLN A 139 -0.07 -2.48 -12.30
CA GLN A 139 -1.26 -1.62 -12.31
C GLN A 139 -1.45 -0.94 -10.95
N VAL A 140 -1.27 -1.69 -9.86
CA VAL A 140 -1.32 -1.12 -8.49
C VAL A 140 -0.27 -0.02 -8.32
N SER A 141 0.99 -0.28 -8.69
CA SER A 141 2.08 0.68 -8.46
C SER A 141 1.88 1.99 -9.25
N LYS A 142 1.24 1.94 -10.42
CA LYS A 142 0.88 3.12 -11.22
C LYS A 142 -0.21 4.00 -10.59
N LEU A 143 -1.01 3.46 -9.66
CA LEU A 143 -1.96 4.29 -8.90
C LEU A 143 -1.24 5.29 -7.98
N PHE A 144 0.02 5.02 -7.64
CA PHE A 144 0.79 5.81 -6.69
C PHE A 144 2.03 6.51 -7.31
N GLY A 145 2.18 6.47 -8.64
CA GLY A 145 3.37 7.01 -9.32
C GLY A 145 3.60 6.51 -10.74
N GLU A 146 4.86 6.50 -11.16
CA GLU A 146 5.25 6.01 -12.50
C GLU A 146 5.20 4.47 -12.61
N GLY A 147 5.07 3.77 -11.47
CA GLY A 147 4.94 2.33 -11.37
C GLY A 147 6.29 1.63 -11.31
N ASN A 148 6.83 1.44 -10.10
CA ASN A 148 8.19 0.92 -9.87
C ASN A 148 8.23 -0.56 -9.47
N LEU A 149 7.13 -1.27 -9.62
CA LEU A 149 6.99 -2.65 -9.19
C LEU A 149 6.13 -3.43 -10.18
N THR A 150 6.55 -4.63 -10.50
CA THR A 150 5.83 -5.57 -11.37
C THR A 150 5.70 -6.92 -10.67
N GLY A 151 4.88 -7.82 -11.24
CA GLY A 151 4.64 -9.16 -10.72
C GLY A 151 3.16 -9.40 -10.41
N THR A 152 2.89 -10.57 -9.83
CA THR A 152 1.53 -11.00 -9.48
C THR A 152 1.34 -10.98 -7.97
N ALA A 153 0.42 -10.17 -7.47
CA ALA A 153 0.18 -9.93 -6.06
C ALA A 153 -1.04 -10.71 -5.53
N SER A 154 -0.89 -11.33 -4.37
CA SER A 154 -1.97 -11.96 -3.60
C SER A 154 -1.78 -11.70 -2.12
N GLY A 155 -2.85 -11.60 -1.34
CA GLY A 155 -2.74 -11.25 0.06
C GLY A 155 -4.06 -10.98 0.75
N THR A 156 -3.97 -10.34 1.90
CA THR A 156 -5.10 -9.93 2.74
C THR A 156 -4.97 -8.46 3.11
N GLY A 157 -6.11 -7.84 3.41
CA GLY A 157 -6.15 -6.45 3.83
C GLY A 157 -7.35 -6.16 4.73
N HIS A 158 -7.18 -5.16 5.58
CA HIS A 158 -8.22 -4.61 6.44
C HIS A 158 -8.26 -3.10 6.28
N LEU A 159 -9.44 -2.57 5.96
CA LEU A 159 -9.68 -1.16 5.73
C LEU A 159 -10.67 -0.64 6.77
N ILE A 160 -10.28 0.45 7.44
CA ILE A 160 -11.14 1.24 8.31
C ILE A 160 -11.14 2.68 7.81
N MET A 161 -12.33 3.26 7.70
CA MET A 161 -12.52 4.70 7.51
C MET A 161 -13.53 5.20 8.53
N GLN A 162 -13.28 6.38 9.10
CA GLN A 162 -14.19 7.00 10.06
C GLN A 162 -14.21 8.51 9.86
N ALA A 163 -15.40 9.11 9.91
CA ALA A 163 -15.58 10.56 9.86
C ALA A 163 -16.89 11.00 10.50
N GLU A 164 -16.94 12.24 11.00
CA GLU A 164 -18.19 12.86 11.46
C GLU A 164 -19.16 13.10 10.28
N GLU A 165 -18.61 13.44 9.11
CA GLU A 165 -19.38 13.67 7.89
C GLU A 165 -19.08 12.62 6.82
N LEU A 166 -20.11 12.17 6.11
CA LEU A 166 -19.95 11.19 5.03
C LEU A 166 -19.06 11.70 3.88
N THR A 167 -19.06 13.02 3.65
CA THR A 167 -18.24 13.70 2.63
C THR A 167 -16.74 13.58 2.92
N THR A 168 -16.34 13.47 4.19
CA THR A 168 -14.94 13.42 4.62
C THR A 168 -14.46 12.01 4.97
N LEU A 169 -15.32 10.99 4.87
CA LEU A 169 -15.01 9.59 5.21
C LEU A 169 -13.74 9.05 4.53
N ALA A 170 -13.50 9.41 3.28
CA ALA A 170 -12.33 8.92 2.52
C ALA A 170 -11.02 9.69 2.82
N GLN A 171 -11.03 10.67 3.74
CA GLN A 171 -9.84 11.51 3.99
C GLN A 171 -8.82 10.87 4.93
N ALA A 172 -9.26 9.96 5.81
CA ALA A 172 -8.40 9.31 6.79
C ALA A 172 -8.55 7.78 6.76
N PRO A 173 -8.25 7.12 5.63
CA PRO A 173 -8.22 5.67 5.58
C PRO A 173 -7.08 5.14 6.46
N VAL A 174 -7.40 4.11 7.24
CA VAL A 174 -6.42 3.21 7.85
C VAL A 174 -6.51 1.90 7.07
N PHE A 175 -5.42 1.50 6.43
CA PHE A 175 -5.37 0.30 5.62
C PHE A 175 -4.15 -0.52 5.97
N GLU A 176 -4.33 -1.74 6.43
CA GLU A 176 -3.24 -2.64 6.81
C GLU A 176 -3.39 -4.00 6.12
N GLY A 177 -2.29 -4.72 5.96
CA GLY A 177 -2.33 -6.03 5.35
C GLY A 177 -0.98 -6.66 5.09
N GLU A 178 -1.05 -7.81 4.43
CA GLU A 178 0.09 -8.59 4.00
C GLU A 178 -0.08 -8.95 2.53
N VAL A 179 1.00 -8.82 1.76
CA VAL A 179 1.03 -9.13 0.34
C VAL A 179 2.22 -10.02 0.01
N THR A 180 1.96 -11.02 -0.81
CA THR A 180 2.97 -11.81 -1.51
C THR A 180 2.92 -11.45 -2.98
N ILE A 181 4.06 -11.08 -3.54
CA ILE A 181 4.23 -10.77 -4.95
C ILE A 181 5.16 -11.83 -5.54
N THR A 182 4.79 -12.45 -6.64
CA THR A 182 5.61 -13.44 -7.34
C THR A 182 6.01 -12.96 -8.72
N ASP A 183 7.13 -13.49 -9.21
CA ASP A 183 7.62 -13.29 -10.58
C ASP A 183 7.71 -11.81 -10.97
N GLY A 184 8.33 -11.03 -10.08
CA GLY A 184 8.30 -9.57 -10.15
C GLY A 184 9.65 -8.95 -10.42
N VAL A 185 9.60 -7.64 -10.68
CA VAL A 185 10.79 -6.80 -10.87
C VAL A 185 10.55 -5.49 -10.13
N ILE A 186 11.48 -5.13 -9.25
CA ILE A 186 11.58 -3.79 -8.69
C ILE A 186 12.33 -2.94 -9.72
N LEU A 187 11.67 -1.89 -10.21
CA LEU A 187 12.25 -0.96 -11.19
C LEU A 187 12.95 0.18 -10.47
N ASN A 188 13.89 0.80 -11.16
CA ASN A 188 14.71 1.91 -10.69
C ASN A 188 15.60 1.61 -9.45
N ALA A 189 15.67 0.34 -9.05
CA ALA A 189 16.46 -0.13 -7.92
C ALA A 189 17.22 -1.41 -8.30
N ASP A 190 18.55 -1.38 -8.22
CA ASP A 190 19.44 -2.53 -8.46
C ASP A 190 20.15 -2.91 -7.15
N LEU A 191 19.55 -3.84 -6.40
CA LEU A 191 20.04 -4.30 -5.10
C LEU A 191 21.37 -5.03 -5.23
N GLU A 192 21.57 -5.82 -6.29
CA GLU A 192 22.83 -6.55 -6.52
C GLU A 192 23.99 -5.59 -6.72
N LYS A 193 23.81 -4.58 -7.58
CA LYS A 193 24.83 -3.55 -7.83
C LYS A 193 25.08 -2.70 -6.60
N ALA A 194 24.04 -2.29 -5.88
CA ALA A 194 24.19 -1.49 -4.66
C ALA A 194 24.97 -2.25 -3.58
N ALA A 195 24.65 -3.53 -3.38
CA ALA A 195 25.37 -4.41 -2.45
C ALA A 195 26.83 -4.64 -2.90
N GLY A 196 27.08 -4.81 -4.20
CA GLY A 196 28.43 -5.10 -4.72
C GLY A 196 29.42 -3.93 -4.70
N LEU A 197 28.95 -2.67 -4.70
CA LEU A 197 29.84 -1.50 -4.82
C LEU A 197 30.68 -1.22 -3.57
N LEU A 198 30.21 -1.62 -2.37
CA LEU A 198 30.89 -1.44 -1.07
C LEU A 198 31.54 -0.05 -0.87
N ARG A 199 30.94 0.99 -1.47
CA ARG A 199 31.35 2.40 -1.43
C ARG A 199 30.08 3.26 -1.27
N LYS A 200 30.17 4.41 -0.59
CA LYS A 200 29.04 5.33 -0.34
C LYS A 200 28.49 6.05 -1.58
N VAL A 201 28.73 5.55 -2.79
CA VAL A 201 28.17 6.15 -4.01
C VAL A 201 26.75 5.61 -4.17
N PRO A 202 25.71 6.46 -4.14
CA PRO A 202 24.35 6.00 -4.33
C PRO A 202 24.17 5.38 -5.73
N VAL A 203 23.55 4.21 -5.78
CA VAL A 203 23.04 3.61 -7.01
C VAL A 203 21.65 4.16 -7.26
N MET A 204 21.44 4.64 -8.48
CA MET A 204 20.16 5.10 -8.99
C MET A 204 19.81 4.30 -10.24
N GLY A 205 18.52 4.03 -10.44
CA GLY A 205 18.03 3.29 -11.59
C GLY A 205 18.38 1.80 -11.53
N GLY A 206 18.23 1.12 -12.66
CA GLY A 206 18.43 -0.32 -12.78
C GLY A 206 17.17 -1.11 -12.38
N GLN A 207 17.32 -2.42 -12.22
CA GLN A 207 16.20 -3.31 -11.94
C GLN A 207 16.66 -4.47 -11.05
N THR A 208 15.77 -4.93 -10.18
CA THR A 208 15.99 -6.11 -9.35
C THR A 208 14.85 -7.11 -9.59
N PRO A 209 15.07 -8.14 -10.42
CA PRO A 209 14.15 -9.27 -10.53
C PRO A 209 14.10 -10.08 -9.23
N PHE A 210 12.92 -10.58 -8.88
CA PHE A 210 12.70 -11.44 -7.73
C PHE A 210 11.69 -12.54 -8.04
N ASP A 211 11.84 -13.67 -7.35
CA ASP A 211 10.91 -14.81 -7.47
C ASP A 211 9.72 -14.59 -6.53
N THR A 212 10.00 -14.15 -5.29
CA THR A 212 8.98 -13.82 -4.29
C THR A 212 9.35 -12.57 -3.50
N ALA A 213 8.33 -11.78 -3.14
CA ALA A 213 8.43 -10.71 -2.16
C ALA A 213 7.24 -10.80 -1.19
N HIS A 214 7.51 -10.90 0.10
CA HIS A 214 6.53 -10.85 1.18
C HIS A 214 6.63 -9.50 1.87
N VAL A 215 5.51 -8.80 2.01
CA VAL A 215 5.48 -7.43 2.54
C VAL A 215 4.30 -7.30 3.48
N ARG A 216 4.56 -6.84 4.70
CA ARG A 216 3.52 -6.35 5.60
C ARG A 216 3.50 -4.82 5.51
N PHE A 217 2.31 -4.24 5.48
CA PHE A 217 2.17 -2.81 5.34
C PHE A 217 1.04 -2.24 6.21
N GLU A 218 1.17 -0.97 6.56
CA GLU A 218 0.14 -0.14 7.18
C GLU A 218 0.17 1.22 6.51
N MET A 219 -0.99 1.70 6.07
CA MET A 219 -1.18 3.04 5.53
C MET A 219 -2.10 3.81 6.45
N ARG A 220 -1.61 4.96 6.93
CA ARG A 220 -2.36 5.85 7.82
C ARG A 220 -1.99 7.29 7.53
N GLU A 221 -2.99 8.16 7.43
CA GLU A 221 -2.80 9.60 7.18
C GLU A 221 -2.00 9.93 5.90
N GLY A 222 -2.05 9.05 4.90
CA GLY A 222 -1.32 9.18 3.64
C GLY A 222 0.17 8.82 3.73
N ARG A 223 0.62 8.22 4.83
CA ARG A 223 1.94 7.61 4.98
C ARG A 223 1.82 6.10 4.87
N LEU A 224 2.73 5.46 4.14
CA LEU A 224 2.84 4.01 4.04
C LEU A 224 4.03 3.55 4.89
N LEU A 225 3.76 2.68 5.86
CA LEU A 225 4.74 1.98 6.66
C LEU A 225 4.85 0.55 6.14
N VAL A 226 6.08 0.11 5.91
CA VAL A 226 6.43 -1.27 5.56
C VAL A 226 7.38 -1.76 6.66
N PRO A 227 6.84 -2.23 7.80
CA PRO A 227 7.67 -2.68 8.92
C PRO A 227 8.45 -3.96 8.62
N GLU A 228 8.01 -4.72 7.62
CA GLU A 228 8.62 -6.00 7.26
C GLU A 228 8.47 -6.26 5.77
N MET A 229 9.60 -6.52 5.14
CA MET A 229 9.71 -6.91 3.75
C MET A 229 10.79 -7.95 3.61
N ASP A 230 10.48 -9.05 2.94
CA ASP A 230 11.41 -10.11 2.57
C ASP A 230 11.31 -10.34 1.06
N ILE A 231 12.44 -10.28 0.36
CA ILE A 231 12.55 -10.44 -1.08
C ILE A 231 13.52 -11.58 -1.34
N ALA A 232 13.14 -12.53 -2.18
CA ALA A 232 13.98 -13.66 -2.54
C ALA A 232 14.03 -13.85 -4.05
N SER A 233 15.21 -14.20 -4.52
CA SER A 233 15.44 -14.67 -5.88
C SER A 233 16.48 -15.79 -5.90
N ALA A 234 16.71 -16.37 -7.08
CA ALA A 234 17.85 -17.27 -7.31
C ALA A 234 19.22 -16.63 -7.01
N ARG A 235 19.33 -15.29 -7.06
CA ARG A 235 20.60 -14.55 -6.98
C ARG A 235 20.81 -13.84 -5.65
N LEU A 236 19.73 -13.43 -4.98
CA LEU A 236 19.81 -12.68 -3.73
C LEU A 236 18.66 -13.00 -2.77
N GLU A 237 18.88 -12.65 -1.51
CA GLU A 237 17.86 -12.47 -0.49
C GLU A 237 18.00 -11.06 0.07
N ALA A 238 16.89 -10.39 0.34
CA ALA A 238 16.89 -9.10 1.00
C ALA A 238 15.78 -9.04 2.04
N SER A 239 16.05 -8.44 3.20
CA SER A 239 15.03 -8.20 4.21
C SER A 239 15.17 -6.82 4.84
N GLY A 240 14.07 -6.25 5.34
CA GLY A 240 14.13 -4.98 6.06
C GLY A 240 12.82 -4.25 6.15
N GLN A 241 12.90 -2.92 6.20
CA GLN A 241 11.77 -2.04 6.46
C GLN A 241 11.90 -0.72 5.68
N MET A 242 10.76 -0.09 5.41
CA MET A 242 10.68 1.16 4.66
C MET A 242 9.48 1.99 5.10
N THR A 243 9.59 3.30 4.95
CA THR A 243 8.49 4.25 5.03
C THR A 243 8.41 5.04 3.73
N VAL A 244 7.18 5.30 3.26
CA VAL A 244 6.88 6.26 2.21
C VAL A 244 6.03 7.38 2.81
N GLU A 245 6.57 8.60 2.82
CA GLU A 245 5.88 9.78 3.30
C GLU A 245 4.83 10.28 2.29
N LYS A 246 3.94 11.16 2.74
CA LYS A 246 2.86 11.71 1.91
C LYS A 246 3.36 12.49 0.69
N ASP A 247 4.53 13.11 0.81
CA ASP A 247 5.25 13.80 -0.27
C ASP A 247 6.10 12.85 -1.13
N ARG A 248 5.93 11.53 -0.94
CA ARG A 248 6.55 10.43 -1.68
C ARG A 248 8.05 10.29 -1.42
N GLN A 249 8.57 10.93 -0.38
CA GLN A 249 9.91 10.62 0.12
C GLN A 249 9.93 9.20 0.68
N ILE A 250 10.98 8.45 0.36
CA ILE A 250 11.19 7.11 0.88
C ILE A 250 12.41 7.09 1.79
N ALA A 251 12.33 6.31 2.85
CA ALA A 251 13.43 6.04 3.75
C ALA A 251 13.32 4.60 4.26
N GLY A 252 14.44 3.90 4.37
CA GLY A 252 14.43 2.53 4.87
C GLY A 252 15.81 1.92 4.99
N ASP A 253 15.84 0.74 5.60
CA ASP A 253 17.03 -0.05 5.81
C ASP A 253 16.78 -1.47 5.27
N LEU A 254 17.75 -2.00 4.54
CA LEU A 254 17.71 -3.35 3.98
C LEU A 254 19.00 -4.11 4.31
N GLU A 255 18.90 -5.40 4.57
CA GLU A 255 20.02 -6.32 4.57
C GLU A 255 19.96 -7.15 3.29
N VAL A 256 20.97 -7.05 2.42
CA VAL A 256 21.00 -7.76 1.13
C VAL A 256 22.10 -8.82 1.13
N GLY A 257 21.72 -10.09 1.03
CA GLY A 257 22.63 -11.22 0.87
C GLY A 257 22.69 -11.69 -0.58
N LEU A 258 23.90 -11.79 -1.14
CA LEU A 258 24.12 -12.31 -2.50
C LEU A 258 24.47 -13.82 -2.44
N LYS A 259 23.71 -14.65 -3.17
CA LYS A 259 23.85 -16.13 -3.14
C LYS A 259 25.06 -16.66 -3.90
N ASN A 260 25.68 -15.83 -4.74
CA ASN A 260 26.87 -16.19 -5.52
C ASN A 260 28.19 -16.02 -4.74
N LEU A 261 28.14 -15.48 -3.52
CA LEU A 261 29.32 -15.34 -2.66
C LEU A 261 29.47 -16.60 -1.79
N ALA A 262 30.71 -17.08 -1.63
CA ALA A 262 31.05 -18.27 -0.82
C ALA A 262 30.62 -18.16 0.66
N SER A 263 30.24 -16.95 1.09
CA SER A 263 29.52 -16.68 2.33
C SER A 263 28.38 -15.70 2.02
N ILE A 264 27.15 -16.02 2.47
CA ILE A 264 26.04 -15.06 2.51
C ILE A 264 26.41 -14.03 3.59
N VAL A 265 27.11 -12.99 3.18
CA VAL A 265 27.31 -11.79 3.99
C VAL A 265 26.19 -10.85 3.61
N GLY A 266 25.25 -10.64 4.54
CA GLY A 266 24.26 -9.59 4.41
C GLY A 266 24.95 -8.23 4.41
N ILE A 267 24.69 -7.43 3.37
CA ILE A 267 25.22 -6.09 3.19
C ILE A 267 24.11 -5.11 3.57
N PRO A 268 24.25 -4.39 4.69
CA PRO A 268 23.30 -3.34 5.05
C PRO A 268 23.32 -2.22 4.03
N LEU A 269 22.16 -1.93 3.45
CA LEU A 269 21.87 -0.83 2.56
C LEU A 269 20.86 0.13 3.21
N VAL A 270 20.95 1.39 2.83
CA VAL A 270 19.97 2.44 3.14
C VAL A 270 19.24 2.81 1.85
N ILE A 271 17.92 2.89 1.93
CA ILE A 271 17.04 3.42 0.89
C ILE A 271 16.74 4.88 1.23
N SER A 272 16.83 5.76 0.23
CA SER A 272 16.48 7.18 0.35
C SER A 272 15.94 7.73 -0.98
N GLY A 273 15.55 9.00 -1.01
CA GLY A 273 15.08 9.67 -2.23
C GLY A 273 13.57 9.65 -2.33
N THR A 274 13.03 9.47 -3.53
CA THR A 274 11.58 9.41 -3.76
C THR A 274 11.16 8.04 -4.24
N LEU A 275 9.85 7.77 -4.19
CA LEU A 275 9.31 6.50 -4.69
C LEU A 275 9.63 6.26 -6.17
N ASP A 276 9.73 7.32 -6.98
CA ASP A 276 10.07 7.24 -8.42
C ASP A 276 11.58 7.21 -8.68
N GLU A 277 12.37 7.89 -7.84
CA GLU A 277 13.82 7.95 -7.95
C GLU A 277 14.49 7.42 -6.67
N PRO A 278 14.36 6.11 -6.38
CA PRO A 278 14.97 5.53 -5.20
C PRO A 278 16.50 5.56 -5.31
N ARG A 279 17.15 5.80 -4.17
CA ARG A 279 18.61 5.83 -4.03
C ARG A 279 19.04 4.78 -3.03
N LEU A 280 19.85 3.85 -3.52
CA LEU A 280 20.39 2.76 -2.72
C LEU A 280 21.85 3.04 -2.41
N SER A 281 22.25 2.92 -1.14
CA SER A 281 23.65 3.07 -0.76
C SER A 281 24.01 2.12 0.37
N PRO A 282 25.24 1.59 0.42
CA PRO A 282 25.71 0.89 1.61
C PRO A 282 25.59 1.77 2.85
N SER A 283 25.12 1.19 3.96
CA SER A 283 25.05 1.92 5.22
C SER A 283 26.43 2.43 5.63
N THR A 284 26.46 3.49 6.44
CA THR A 284 27.73 4.03 6.95
C THR A 284 28.59 2.97 7.62
N GLU A 285 27.95 2.03 8.31
CA GLU A 285 28.61 0.94 9.01
C GLU A 285 29.22 -0.09 8.06
N SER A 286 28.50 -0.45 6.99
CA SER A 286 29.00 -1.35 5.95
C SER A 286 30.31 -0.83 5.35
N VAL A 287 30.40 0.48 5.12
CA VAL A 287 31.59 1.11 4.52
C VAL A 287 32.75 1.17 5.50
N VAL A 288 32.51 1.49 6.77
CA VAL A 288 33.55 1.51 7.81
C VAL A 288 34.08 0.08 8.06
N GLY A 289 33.19 -0.90 8.18
CA GLY A 289 33.57 -2.31 8.36
C GLY A 289 34.36 -2.86 7.17
N ALA A 290 33.94 -2.54 5.94
CA ALA A 290 34.65 -2.88 4.72
C ALA A 290 36.07 -2.29 4.67
N ALA A 291 36.24 -1.03 5.07
CA ALA A 291 37.53 -0.36 5.10
C ALA A 291 38.50 -1.01 6.11
N VAL A 292 38.03 -1.30 7.33
CA VAL A 292 38.84 -1.97 8.37
C VAL A 292 39.21 -3.40 7.95
N GLY A 293 38.26 -4.16 7.44
CA GLY A 293 38.51 -5.55 7.03
C GLY A 293 39.50 -5.67 5.88
N THR A 294 39.42 -4.76 4.90
CA THR A 294 40.37 -4.71 3.77
C THR A 294 41.79 -4.37 4.22
N ALA A 295 41.95 -3.56 5.28
CA ALA A 295 43.26 -3.23 5.83
C ALA A 295 43.96 -4.41 6.51
N ILE A 296 43.21 -5.41 6.99
CA ILE A 296 43.75 -6.57 7.74
C ILE A 296 44.02 -7.76 6.82
N LEU A 297 43.08 -8.09 5.91
CA LEU A 297 43.14 -9.34 5.13
C LEU A 297 43.19 -9.12 3.61
N GLY A 298 43.29 -7.87 3.15
CA GLY A 298 43.33 -7.52 1.73
C GLY A 298 41.97 -7.54 1.02
N PRO A 299 41.93 -7.19 -0.28
CA PRO A 299 40.70 -7.11 -1.07
C PRO A 299 39.98 -8.46 -1.18
N GLY A 300 38.64 -8.44 -1.08
CA GLY A 300 37.80 -9.63 -1.25
C GLY A 300 37.50 -10.32 0.09
N LEU A 301 38.47 -11.03 0.67
CA LEU A 301 38.27 -11.78 1.92
C LEU A 301 38.17 -10.85 3.14
N GLY A 302 38.98 -9.79 3.20
CA GLY A 302 38.95 -8.84 4.30
C GLY A 302 37.68 -8.01 4.36
N THR A 303 37.18 -7.59 3.21
CA THR A 303 35.98 -6.76 3.11
C THR A 303 34.74 -7.49 3.64
N ALA A 304 34.59 -8.78 3.32
CA ALA A 304 33.49 -9.62 3.79
C ALA A 304 33.54 -9.88 5.31
N VAL A 305 34.72 -10.12 5.88
CA VAL A 305 34.92 -10.35 7.32
C VAL A 305 34.74 -9.06 8.13
N GLY A 306 35.23 -7.92 7.61
CA GLY A 306 35.14 -6.62 8.27
C GLY A 306 33.71 -6.12 8.45
N VAL A 307 32.82 -6.34 7.46
CA VAL A 307 31.39 -6.00 7.58
C VAL A 307 30.73 -6.76 8.73
N LYS A 308 30.98 -8.07 8.87
CA LYS A 308 30.45 -8.88 9.98
C LYS A 308 31.05 -8.49 11.34
N ALA A 309 32.35 -8.22 11.40
CA ALA A 309 33.00 -7.79 12.63
C ALA A 309 32.43 -6.45 13.13
N GLY A 310 32.20 -5.49 12.23
CA GLY A 310 31.55 -4.22 12.56
C GLY A 310 30.14 -4.42 13.13
N GLN A 311 29.32 -5.27 12.50
CA GLN A 311 27.98 -5.61 12.99
C GLN A 311 28.01 -6.30 14.37
N ALA A 312 28.97 -7.21 14.60
CA ALA A 312 29.11 -7.91 15.89
C ALA A 312 29.50 -6.94 17.02
N VAL A 313 30.39 -5.99 16.76
CA VAL A 313 30.77 -4.94 17.72
C VAL A 313 29.58 -4.02 18.02
N ARG A 314 28.75 -3.69 17.03
CA ARG A 314 27.52 -2.92 17.25
C ARG A 314 26.52 -3.68 18.12
N LYS A 315 26.19 -4.93 17.78
CA LYS A 315 25.29 -5.79 18.59
C LYS A 315 25.79 -5.91 20.03
N LEU A 316 27.10 -6.10 20.21
CA LEU A 316 27.72 -6.14 21.53
C LEU A 316 27.52 -4.80 22.27
N ARG A 317 27.82 -3.67 21.61
CA ARG A 317 27.64 -2.35 22.18
C ARG A 317 26.18 -2.05 22.52
N GLU A 318 25.23 -2.34 21.64
CA GLU A 318 23.78 -2.17 21.85
C GLU A 318 23.29 -2.97 23.05
N MET A 319 23.78 -4.20 23.25
CA MET A 319 23.47 -5.03 24.43
C MET A 319 24.07 -4.46 25.73
N PHE A 320 25.22 -3.79 25.67
CA PHE A 320 25.89 -3.24 26.85
C PHE A 320 25.52 -1.78 27.17
N THR A 321 25.07 -0.99 26.19
CA THR A 321 24.82 0.46 26.37
C THR A 321 23.35 0.86 26.37
N GLY A 322 22.41 -0.08 26.23
CA GLY A 322 20.97 0.20 26.44
C GLY A 322 20.49 1.48 25.73
N GLY A 323 20.69 1.57 24.41
CA GLY A 323 20.02 2.54 23.53
C GLY A 323 20.02 4.02 23.97
N THR A 324 21.16 4.64 24.26
CA THR A 324 21.25 6.12 24.35
C THR A 324 22.34 6.72 23.46
N LYS A 325 22.01 7.94 22.99
CA LYS A 325 22.48 8.76 21.87
C LYS A 325 24.00 8.97 21.75
N SER A 326 24.42 9.20 20.49
CA SER A 326 25.76 9.55 20.01
C SER A 326 26.48 10.61 20.85
N GLU A 327 27.74 10.33 21.17
CA GLU A 327 28.69 11.29 21.72
C GLU A 327 29.58 11.84 20.59
N GLU A 328 29.71 13.17 20.59
CA GLU A 328 30.42 14.00 19.62
C GLU A 328 31.92 13.62 19.52
N PRO A 329 32.57 13.71 18.34
CA PRO A 329 33.97 13.33 18.24
C PRO A 329 34.86 14.28 19.03
N ALA A 330 35.80 13.73 19.80
CA ALA A 330 36.79 14.47 20.55
C ALA A 330 37.63 15.40 19.63
N PRO A 331 38.09 16.57 20.13
CA PRO A 331 38.85 17.50 19.32
C PRO A 331 40.20 16.89 18.91
N VAL A 332 40.58 17.10 17.66
CA VAL A 332 41.89 16.71 17.12
C VAL A 332 42.97 17.51 17.87
N PRO A 333 44.04 16.86 18.38
CA PRO A 333 45.17 17.59 18.97
C PRO A 333 45.80 18.50 17.92
N GLN A 334 45.85 19.80 18.20
CA GLN A 334 46.66 20.74 17.42
C GLN A 334 48.14 20.43 17.70
N THR A 335 48.88 20.04 16.67
CA THR A 335 50.33 19.97 16.73
C THR A 335 50.88 21.40 16.75
N ASP A 336 51.48 21.76 17.88
CA ASP A 336 52.20 23.02 18.08
C ASP A 336 53.40 23.06 17.10
N PRO A 337 53.55 24.09 16.24
CA PRO A 337 54.63 24.12 15.25
C PRO A 337 55.99 24.50 15.84
N ASP A 338 56.09 24.87 17.12
CA ASP A 338 57.35 25.30 17.74
C ASP A 338 57.49 24.72 19.17
N ALA A 339 58.08 23.52 19.27
CA ALA A 339 58.71 23.04 20.50
C ALA A 339 60.01 22.30 20.14
N PRO A 340 61.08 22.50 20.93
CA PRO A 340 62.45 22.76 20.46
C PRO A 340 63.19 21.61 19.77
#